data_AF-A0A7M7P6Z2-F1
#
_entry.id   AF-A0A7M7P6Z2-F1
#
_cell.length_a   1.000
_cell.length_b   1.000
_cell.length_c   1.000
_cell.angle_alpha   90.00
_cell.angle_beta   90.00
_cell.angle_gamma   90.00
#
_symmetry.space_group_name_H-M   'P 1'
#
loop_
_entity.id
_entity.type
_entity.pdbx_description
1 polymer ?
#
loop_
_entity_poly.entity_id
_entity_poly.type
_entity_poly.pdbx_seq_one_letter_code
_entity_poly.pdbx_strand_id
1 'polypeptide(L)'
;MRYRGNRRRANPWSLAGRIIGNGRSLKYLPSIARGYEMEPVARAKYAEYQRIKGHQDVDVKEYMFFHPRKSFLEASPDGLVSCSCCGGGLVEIKCPSTAPTEKPSPRNEKFLRRDNGGKFHLKRNHPYYDQIQAQLAVTGRSWCDFFVYKDSGVFLERIERDPQWQGSFVMDMDRFFWRFIVPVLVSRAFKNNQGAVHQPYGCPYCGEPSHRVPFCWYWFPLRCRNCKQLGHNVTVFTKCPKSVLAYRNKF
;
A
#
# COMPACT_ATOMS: atom_id res chain seq x y z
N MET A 1 -2.40 -26.22 11.19
CA MET A 1 -2.08 -26.59 9.78
C MET A 1 -2.39 -25.42 8.84
N ARG A 2 -1.39 -24.69 8.34
CA ARG A 2 -1.60 -23.60 7.35
C ARG A 2 -1.44 -24.19 5.95
N TYR A 3 -2.55 -24.41 5.25
CA TYR A 3 -2.57 -24.82 3.85
C TYR A 3 -2.02 -23.68 2.96
N ARG A 4 -0.75 -23.77 2.58
CA ARG A 4 -0.08 -22.84 1.65
C ARG A 4 -0.46 -23.22 0.21
N GLY A 5 -1.63 -22.76 -0.24
CA GLY A 5 -2.05 -22.89 -1.64
C GLY A 5 -1.05 -22.27 -2.61
N ASN A 6 -0.83 -22.95 -3.73
CA ASN A 6 0.18 -22.72 -4.76
C ASN A 6 0.07 -21.32 -5.43
N ARG A 7 0.58 -20.25 -4.80
CA ARG A 7 0.72 -18.92 -5.42
C ARG A 7 2.12 -18.81 -6.01
N ARG A 8 2.25 -18.70 -7.35
CA ARG A 8 3.54 -18.50 -8.06
C ARG A 8 4.41 -17.45 -7.34
N ARG A 9 5.63 -17.83 -6.91
CA ARG A 9 6.62 -16.92 -6.29
C ARG A 9 6.87 -15.76 -7.25
N ALA A 10 6.69 -14.52 -6.78
CA ALA A 10 6.94 -13.35 -7.60
C ALA A 10 8.42 -12.97 -7.44
N ASN A 11 9.09 -12.63 -8.55
CA ASN A 11 10.51 -12.30 -8.57
C ASN A 11 10.74 -10.93 -7.89
N PRO A 12 11.52 -10.84 -6.79
CA PRO A 12 11.76 -9.59 -6.08
C PRO A 12 12.32 -8.47 -6.98
N TRP A 13 13.12 -8.83 -7.99
CA TRP A 13 13.66 -7.89 -8.97
C TRP A 13 12.59 -7.32 -9.89
N SER A 14 11.59 -8.10 -10.29
CA SER A 14 10.50 -7.59 -11.14
C SER A 14 9.60 -6.62 -10.37
N LEU A 15 9.45 -6.80 -9.05
CA LEU A 15 8.77 -5.84 -8.20
C LEU A 15 9.60 -4.56 -8.03
N ALA A 16 10.90 -4.68 -7.76
CA ALA A 16 11.80 -3.52 -7.66
C ALA A 16 11.71 -2.67 -8.93
N GLY A 17 11.66 -3.29 -10.11
CA GLY A 17 11.51 -2.58 -11.38
C GLY A 17 10.20 -1.83 -11.50
N ARG A 18 9.09 -2.45 -11.08
CA ARG A 18 7.78 -1.80 -11.07
C ARG A 18 7.73 -0.60 -10.12
N ILE A 19 8.35 -0.71 -8.95
CA ILE A 19 8.39 0.38 -7.95
C ILE A 19 9.22 1.57 -8.47
N ILE A 20 10.32 1.30 -9.17
CA ILE A 20 11.27 2.33 -9.63
C ILE A 20 10.85 2.99 -10.95
N GLY A 21 9.74 2.55 -11.56
CA GLY A 21 9.12 3.24 -12.70
C GLY A 21 8.78 2.37 -13.91
N ASN A 22 9.15 1.09 -13.93
CA ASN A 22 8.81 0.18 -15.04
C ASN A 22 7.39 -0.42 -14.91
N GLY A 23 6.55 0.17 -14.05
CA GLY A 23 5.16 -0.25 -13.85
C GLY A 23 4.22 0.37 -14.87
N ARG A 24 3.34 -0.43 -15.47
CA ARG A 24 2.22 0.11 -16.27
C ARG A 24 1.16 0.70 -15.33
N SER A 25 0.63 1.87 -15.66
CA SER A 25 -0.54 2.44 -14.97
C SER A 25 -1.74 1.52 -15.16
N LEU A 26 -2.47 1.23 -14.08
CA LEU A 26 -3.69 0.41 -14.11
C LEU A 26 -4.97 1.26 -13.98
N LYS A 27 -4.85 2.59 -14.07
CA LYS A 27 -5.96 3.52 -13.87
C LYS A 27 -7.12 3.31 -14.84
N TYR A 28 -6.84 2.80 -16.05
CA TYR A 28 -7.83 2.54 -17.08
C TYR A 28 -8.69 1.29 -16.80
N LEU A 29 -8.32 0.44 -15.84
CA LEU A 29 -9.11 -0.73 -15.52
C LEU A 29 -10.44 -0.28 -14.87
N PRO A 30 -11.61 -0.71 -15.35
CA PRO A 30 -12.90 -0.23 -14.87
C PRO A 30 -13.09 -0.35 -13.35
N SER A 31 -12.60 -1.44 -12.76
CA SER A 31 -12.67 -1.66 -11.30
C SER A 31 -11.81 -0.69 -10.50
N ILE A 32 -10.70 -0.21 -11.07
CA ILE A 32 -9.83 0.79 -10.46
C ILE A 32 -10.43 2.18 -10.63
N ALA A 33 -10.92 2.52 -11.83
CA ALA A 33 -11.57 3.79 -12.12
C ALA A 33 -12.78 4.04 -11.19
N ARG A 34 -13.71 3.07 -11.11
CA ARG A 34 -14.83 3.13 -10.17
C ARG A 34 -14.36 3.30 -8.72
N GLY A 35 -13.29 2.59 -8.34
CA GLY A 35 -12.69 2.71 -7.02
C GLY A 35 -12.34 4.16 -6.69
N TYR A 36 -11.62 4.84 -7.59
CA TYR A 36 -11.26 6.25 -7.43
C TYR A 36 -12.48 7.17 -7.39
N GLU A 37 -13.45 6.97 -8.28
CA GLU A 37 -14.65 7.81 -8.36
C GLU A 37 -15.51 7.70 -7.09
N MET A 38 -15.65 6.49 -6.55
CA MET A 38 -16.55 6.22 -5.43
C MET A 38 -15.89 6.38 -4.06
N GLU A 39 -14.55 6.47 -3.97
CA GLU A 39 -13.83 6.58 -2.69
C GLU A 39 -14.30 7.78 -1.84
N PRO A 40 -14.44 9.01 -2.40
CA PRO A 40 -14.92 10.16 -1.61
C PRO A 40 -16.35 9.98 -1.11
N VAL A 41 -17.24 9.40 -1.94
CA VAL A 41 -18.64 9.12 -1.59
C VAL A 41 -18.70 8.08 -0.47
N ALA A 42 -17.93 7.01 -0.61
CA ALA A 42 -17.85 5.95 0.39
C ALA A 42 -17.27 6.46 1.72
N ARG A 43 -16.30 7.37 1.69
CA ARG A 43 -15.74 8.00 2.90
C ARG A 43 -16.78 8.83 3.65
N ALA A 44 -17.56 9.63 2.92
CA ALA A 44 -18.67 10.39 3.50
C ALA A 44 -19.72 9.46 4.11
N LYS A 45 -20.07 8.38 3.39
CA LYS A 45 -21.01 7.34 3.87
C LYS A 45 -20.51 6.58 5.08
N TYR A 46 -19.20 6.32 5.18
CA TYR A 46 -18.59 5.74 6.36
C TYR A 46 -18.74 6.67 7.58
N ALA A 47 -18.42 7.96 7.44
CA ALA A 47 -18.58 8.92 8.53
C ALA A 47 -20.05 9.03 9.00
N GLU A 48 -21.00 9.07 8.06
CA GLU A 48 -22.44 9.03 8.36
C GLU A 48 -22.83 7.74 9.10
N TYR A 49 -22.37 6.57 8.61
CA TYR A 49 -22.64 5.28 9.23
C TYR A 49 -22.15 5.22 10.69
N GLN A 50 -20.94 5.72 10.95
CA GLN A 50 -20.38 5.77 12.30
C GLN A 50 -21.21 6.66 13.24
N ARG A 51 -21.68 7.83 12.76
CA ARG A 51 -22.56 8.72 13.55
C ARG A 51 -23.90 8.05 13.88
N ILE A 52 -24.52 7.36 12.92
CA ILE A 52 -25.76 6.59 13.14
C ILE A 52 -25.55 5.48 14.18
N LYS A 53 -24.34 4.91 14.27
CA LYS A 53 -23.96 3.93 15.30
C LYS A 53 -23.65 4.55 16.67
N GLY A 54 -23.82 5.86 16.83
CA GLY A 54 -23.63 6.56 18.10
C GLY A 54 -22.19 7.04 18.36
N HIS A 55 -21.31 6.99 17.36
CA HIS A 55 -19.98 7.59 17.47
C HIS A 55 -20.07 9.13 17.38
N GLN A 56 -19.30 9.82 18.24
CA GLN A 56 -19.36 11.27 18.42
C GLN A 56 -18.20 11.97 17.70
N ASP A 57 -18.47 13.16 17.16
CA ASP A 57 -17.48 14.03 16.51
C ASP A 57 -16.62 13.29 15.46
N VAL A 58 -17.24 12.37 14.72
CA VAL A 58 -16.52 11.55 13.74
C VAL A 58 -15.99 12.43 12.61
N ASP A 59 -14.68 12.45 12.44
CA ASP A 59 -13.99 13.10 11.33
C ASP A 59 -13.03 12.12 10.65
N VAL A 60 -12.94 12.21 9.31
CA VAL A 60 -12.20 11.28 8.47
C VAL A 60 -11.43 12.06 7.41
N LYS A 61 -10.10 12.07 7.52
CA LYS A 61 -9.22 12.88 6.68
C LYS A 61 -8.24 12.02 5.89
N GLU A 62 -7.93 12.43 4.67
CA GLU A 62 -6.88 11.79 3.87
C GLU A 62 -5.51 12.21 4.39
N TYR A 63 -4.61 11.24 4.60
CA TYR A 63 -3.25 11.49 5.08
C TYR A 63 -2.27 10.50 4.46
N MET A 64 -1.05 10.98 4.26
CA MET A 64 0.11 10.16 3.96
C MET A 64 0.97 9.99 5.21
N PHE A 65 1.40 8.76 5.49
CA PHE A 65 2.25 8.46 6.63
C PHE A 65 3.58 7.87 6.18
N PHE A 66 4.66 8.30 6.84
CA PHE A 66 5.99 7.69 6.75
C PHE A 66 6.31 6.97 8.04
N HIS A 67 6.93 5.80 7.95
CA HIS A 67 7.33 5.06 9.13
C HIS A 67 8.43 5.84 9.87
N PRO A 68 8.32 6.05 11.20
CA PRO A 68 9.15 7.00 11.95
C PRO A 68 10.66 6.68 11.91
N ARG A 69 11.02 5.40 11.75
CA ARG A 69 12.43 4.96 11.68
C ARG A 69 12.89 4.46 10.31
N LYS A 70 11.96 4.35 9.34
CA LYS A 70 12.19 3.68 8.05
C LYS A 70 11.46 4.47 6.97
N SER A 71 11.94 5.67 6.65
CA SER A 71 11.27 6.61 5.73
C SER A 71 10.99 6.07 4.32
N PHE A 72 11.65 4.98 3.92
CA PHE A 72 11.32 4.25 2.69
C PHE A 72 10.01 3.44 2.78
N LEU A 73 9.43 3.34 3.98
CA LEU A 73 8.11 2.79 4.21
C LEU A 73 7.09 3.91 4.36
N GLU A 74 6.07 3.82 3.52
CA GLU A 74 4.98 4.77 3.42
C GLU A 74 3.65 4.01 3.46
N ALA A 75 2.62 4.63 4.05
CA ALA A 75 1.26 4.16 4.01
C ALA A 75 0.31 5.30 3.66
N SER A 76 -0.57 5.03 2.70
CA SER A 76 -1.68 5.90 2.31
C SER A 76 -2.99 5.16 2.65
N PRO A 77 -3.48 5.22 3.89
CA PRO A 77 -4.84 4.78 4.21
C PRO A 77 -5.87 5.65 3.49
N ASP A 78 -7.07 5.10 3.23
CA ASP A 78 -8.15 5.84 2.58
C ASP A 78 -8.79 6.88 3.52
N GLY A 79 -8.52 6.79 4.83
CA GLY A 79 -8.78 7.85 5.80
C GLY A 79 -8.15 7.61 7.19
N LEU A 80 -7.74 8.70 7.83
CA LEU A 80 -7.45 8.81 9.26
C LEU A 80 -8.76 9.16 9.97
N VAL A 81 -9.22 8.26 10.83
CA VAL A 81 -10.46 8.40 11.59
C VAL A 81 -10.16 9.00 12.95
N SER A 82 -10.99 9.94 13.39
CA SER A 82 -11.03 10.44 14.76
C SER A 82 -12.45 10.36 15.31
N CYS A 83 -12.61 9.82 16.53
CA CYS A 83 -13.83 9.89 17.34
C CYS A 83 -13.45 10.34 18.74
N SER A 84 -14.22 11.25 19.34
CA SER A 84 -14.07 11.60 20.76
C SER A 84 -14.34 10.40 21.69
N CYS A 85 -15.17 9.46 21.23
CA CYS A 85 -15.61 8.28 21.97
C CYS A 85 -14.61 7.10 22.00
N CYS A 86 -13.91 6.85 20.87
CA CYS A 86 -13.14 5.62 20.66
C CYS A 86 -11.71 5.89 20.17
N GLY A 87 -11.31 7.16 20.16
CA GLY A 87 -9.98 7.60 19.75
C GLY A 87 -9.78 7.58 18.24
N GLY A 88 -8.51 7.53 17.83
CA GLY A 88 -8.11 7.59 16.43
C GLY A 88 -7.69 6.23 15.85
N GLY A 89 -8.07 6.00 14.60
CA GLY A 89 -7.70 4.80 13.84
C GLY A 89 -7.70 5.07 12.35
N LEU A 90 -7.79 4.03 11.54
CA LEU A 90 -7.78 4.15 10.08
C LEU A 90 -9.08 3.62 9.47
N VAL A 91 -9.34 3.96 8.22
CA VAL A 91 -10.33 3.29 7.36
C VAL A 91 -9.67 2.91 6.03
N GLU A 92 -9.94 1.69 5.57
CA GLU A 92 -9.58 1.19 4.24
C GLU A 92 -10.87 0.86 3.49
N ILE A 93 -11.08 1.52 2.35
CA ILE A 93 -12.33 1.53 1.61
C ILE A 93 -12.20 0.67 0.35
N LYS A 94 -13.26 -0.10 0.06
CA LYS A 94 -13.42 -0.83 -1.21
C LYS A 94 -14.79 -0.56 -1.81
N CYS A 95 -14.80 -0.21 -3.09
CA CYS A 95 -16.01 0.04 -3.87
C CYS A 95 -16.11 -0.95 -5.05
N PRO A 96 -16.33 -2.26 -4.80
CA PRO A 96 -16.40 -3.25 -5.86
C PRO A 96 -17.56 -2.96 -6.84
N SER A 97 -17.37 -3.29 -8.13
CA SER A 97 -18.39 -3.19 -9.16
C SER A 97 -19.23 -4.47 -9.33
N THR A 98 -18.87 -5.54 -8.63
CA THR A 98 -19.53 -6.85 -8.69
C THR A 98 -20.89 -6.82 -7.99
N ALA A 99 -21.91 -7.41 -8.63
CA ALA A 99 -23.28 -7.51 -8.12
C ALA A 99 -23.75 -6.20 -7.44
N PRO A 100 -23.93 -5.09 -8.20
CA PRO A 100 -24.16 -3.76 -7.64
C PRO A 100 -25.47 -3.68 -6.83
N THR A 101 -26.46 -4.49 -7.19
CA THR A 101 -27.77 -4.58 -6.53
C THR A 101 -27.77 -5.40 -5.24
N GLU A 102 -26.67 -6.06 -4.89
CA GLU A 102 -26.57 -6.91 -3.70
C GLU A 102 -25.59 -6.36 -2.66
N LYS A 103 -26.01 -6.38 -1.39
CA LYS A 103 -25.14 -6.06 -0.25
C LYS A 103 -23.85 -6.88 -0.28
N PRO A 104 -22.71 -6.32 0.16
CA PRO A 104 -21.46 -7.07 0.22
C PRO A 104 -21.60 -8.34 1.05
N SER A 105 -21.28 -9.49 0.45
CA SER A 105 -21.36 -10.79 1.10
C SER A 105 -20.34 -11.76 0.51
N PRO A 106 -20.06 -12.91 1.17
CA PRO A 106 -19.20 -13.94 0.59
C PRO A 106 -19.66 -14.51 -0.75
N ARG A 107 -20.94 -14.31 -1.13
CA ARG A 107 -21.48 -14.78 -2.43
C ARG A 107 -20.99 -13.91 -3.60
N ASN A 108 -20.91 -12.60 -3.38
CA ASN A 108 -20.53 -11.65 -4.43
C ASN A 108 -19.12 -11.07 -4.25
N GLU A 109 -18.56 -11.10 -3.04
CA GLU A 109 -17.21 -10.61 -2.74
C GLU A 109 -16.28 -11.73 -2.26
N LYS A 110 -15.39 -12.20 -3.14
CA LYS A 110 -14.48 -13.33 -2.88
C LYS A 110 -13.49 -13.10 -1.73
N PHE A 111 -13.28 -11.85 -1.32
CA PHE A 111 -12.43 -11.49 -0.18
C PHE A 111 -13.13 -11.65 1.17
N LEU A 112 -14.45 -11.83 1.20
CA LEU A 112 -15.22 -12.09 2.41
C LEU A 112 -15.38 -13.59 2.66
N ARG A 113 -15.52 -13.97 3.93
CA ARG A 113 -15.90 -15.30 4.41
C ARG A 113 -16.99 -15.19 5.46
N ARG A 114 -17.78 -16.24 5.63
CA ARG A 114 -18.70 -16.41 6.75
C ARG A 114 -18.01 -17.25 7.83
N ASP A 115 -18.14 -16.88 9.09
CA ASP A 115 -17.71 -17.72 10.22
C ASP A 115 -18.82 -18.70 10.64
N ASN A 116 -18.55 -19.52 11.65
CA ASN A 116 -19.51 -20.50 12.16
C ASN A 116 -20.72 -19.83 12.86
N GLY A 117 -20.55 -18.61 13.38
CA GLY A 117 -21.61 -17.80 13.97
C GLY A 117 -22.45 -17.05 12.93
N GLY A 118 -22.14 -17.21 11.64
CA GLY A 118 -22.86 -16.60 10.55
C GLY A 118 -22.43 -15.17 10.21
N LYS A 119 -21.45 -14.59 10.91
CA LYS A 119 -20.91 -13.25 10.70
C LYS A 119 -19.93 -13.23 9.53
N PHE A 120 -19.90 -12.12 8.81
CA PHE A 120 -18.98 -11.93 7.69
C PHE A 120 -17.67 -11.30 8.14
N HIS A 121 -16.58 -11.73 7.52
CA HIS A 121 -15.22 -11.27 7.82
C HIS A 121 -14.39 -11.18 6.54
N LEU A 122 -13.46 -10.23 6.50
CA LEU A 122 -12.33 -10.24 5.59
C LEU A 122 -11.49 -11.49 5.84
N LYS A 123 -11.22 -12.24 4.76
CA LYS A 123 -10.31 -13.38 4.78
C LYS A 123 -8.92 -12.94 5.23
N ARG A 124 -8.41 -13.53 6.30
CA ARG A 124 -7.09 -13.21 6.88
C ARG A 124 -5.90 -13.56 5.95
N ASN A 125 -6.14 -14.36 4.91
CA ASN A 125 -5.16 -14.69 3.86
C ASN A 125 -5.34 -13.87 2.57
N HIS A 126 -6.22 -12.86 2.59
CA HIS A 126 -6.46 -11.98 1.45
C HIS A 126 -5.50 -10.78 1.46
N PRO A 127 -5.01 -10.30 0.29
CA PRO A 127 -4.10 -9.16 0.22
C PRO A 127 -4.59 -7.88 0.90
N TYR A 128 -5.90 -7.66 0.99
CA TYR A 128 -6.43 -6.50 1.74
C TYR A 128 -6.13 -6.58 3.24
N TYR A 129 -6.09 -7.77 3.83
CA TYR A 129 -5.70 -7.92 5.23
C TYR A 129 -4.22 -7.56 5.42
N ASP A 130 -3.35 -8.04 4.51
CA ASP A 130 -1.93 -7.68 4.52
C ASP A 130 -1.73 -6.16 4.32
N GLN A 131 -2.55 -5.53 3.47
CA GLN A 131 -2.51 -4.08 3.26
C GLN A 131 -2.85 -3.31 4.53
N ILE A 132 -3.94 -3.68 5.19
CA ILE A 132 -4.37 -3.06 6.45
C ILE A 132 -3.31 -3.24 7.53
N GLN A 133 -2.78 -4.44 7.70
CA GLN A 133 -1.75 -4.68 8.70
C GLN A 133 -0.49 -3.86 8.44
N ALA A 134 -0.07 -3.68 7.19
CA ALA A 134 1.05 -2.79 6.88
C ALA A 134 0.75 -1.31 7.16
N GLN A 135 -0.46 -0.84 6.89
CA GLN A 135 -0.87 0.53 7.26
C GLN A 135 -0.80 0.72 8.78
N LEU A 136 -1.29 -0.26 9.56
CA LEU A 136 -1.17 -0.24 11.02
C LEU A 136 0.30 -0.27 11.49
N ALA A 137 1.16 -1.00 10.79
CA ALA A 137 2.61 -1.04 11.04
C ALA A 137 3.25 0.35 10.90
N VAL A 138 2.97 1.02 9.78
CA VAL A 138 3.60 2.28 9.39
C VAL A 138 3.08 3.43 10.24
N THR A 139 1.77 3.47 10.47
CA THR A 139 1.10 4.57 11.18
C THR A 139 1.17 4.45 12.70
N GLY A 140 1.45 3.25 13.23
CA GLY A 140 1.41 2.96 14.67
C GLY A 140 0.00 2.90 15.26
N ARG A 141 -1.07 2.93 14.45
CA ARG A 141 -2.46 2.83 14.92
C ARG A 141 -2.78 1.40 15.39
N SER A 142 -3.74 1.29 16.30
CA SER A 142 -4.15 0.01 16.89
C SER A 142 -5.22 -0.71 16.06
N TRP A 143 -5.99 0.01 15.24
CA TRP A 143 -7.06 -0.55 14.43
C TRP A 143 -7.30 0.20 13.12
N CYS A 144 -7.85 -0.51 12.15
CA CYS A 144 -8.33 -0.01 10.87
C CYS A 144 -9.69 -0.64 10.57
N ASP A 145 -10.68 0.19 10.26
CA ASP A 145 -11.98 -0.25 9.81
C ASP A 145 -11.91 -0.59 8.32
N PHE A 146 -12.19 -1.85 7.98
CA PHE A 146 -12.34 -2.29 6.60
C PHE A 146 -13.78 -2.06 6.15
N PHE A 147 -13.98 -1.08 5.27
CA PHE A 147 -15.29 -0.63 4.82
C PHE A 147 -15.49 -0.97 3.35
N VAL A 148 -16.55 -1.72 3.05
CA VAL A 148 -16.94 -2.07 1.68
C VAL A 148 -18.24 -1.36 1.37
N TYR A 149 -18.20 -0.47 0.38
CA TYR A 149 -19.32 0.33 -0.04
C TYR A 149 -19.89 -0.17 -1.37
N LYS A 150 -21.21 -0.38 -1.39
CA LYS A 150 -22.04 -0.52 -2.59
C LYS A 150 -23.29 0.33 -2.39
N ASP A 151 -23.94 0.70 -3.49
CA ASP A 151 -25.18 1.47 -3.44
C ASP A 151 -26.32 0.67 -2.78
N SER A 152 -26.28 -0.66 -2.87
CA SER A 152 -27.21 -1.59 -2.20
C SER A 152 -26.95 -1.80 -0.71
N GLY A 153 -25.82 -1.33 -0.19
CA GLY A 153 -25.48 -1.35 1.23
C GLY A 153 -23.99 -1.54 1.51
N VAL A 154 -23.68 -1.69 2.80
CA VAL A 154 -22.29 -1.63 3.30
C VAL A 154 -21.91 -2.87 4.10
N PHE A 155 -20.61 -3.15 4.14
CA PHE A 155 -20.00 -4.07 5.10
C PHE A 155 -18.88 -3.34 5.85
N LEU A 156 -18.82 -3.55 7.16
CA LEU A 156 -17.84 -2.94 8.03
C LEU A 156 -17.27 -4.01 8.97
N GLU A 157 -15.96 -4.13 9.02
CA GLU A 157 -15.24 -4.93 10.02
C GLU A 157 -14.05 -4.14 10.57
N ARG A 158 -13.97 -4.01 11.89
CA ARG A 158 -12.77 -3.50 12.56
C ARG A 158 -11.67 -4.55 12.55
N ILE A 159 -10.53 -4.20 11.98
CA ILE A 159 -9.31 -5.01 11.98
C ILE A 159 -8.32 -4.42 12.97
N GLU A 160 -8.01 -5.19 14.01
CA GLU A 160 -6.99 -4.82 14.98
C GLU A 160 -5.59 -5.14 14.47
N ARG A 161 -4.61 -4.40 14.99
CA ARG A 161 -3.19 -4.68 14.76
C ARG A 161 -2.86 -6.09 15.25
N ASP A 162 -2.24 -6.87 14.40
CA ASP A 162 -1.81 -8.24 14.68
C ASP A 162 -0.31 -8.25 15.00
N PRO A 163 0.12 -8.36 16.27
CA PRO A 163 1.54 -8.30 16.64
C PRO A 163 2.37 -9.41 16.01
N GLN A 164 1.79 -10.61 15.83
CA GLN A 164 2.46 -11.73 15.19
C GLN A 164 2.73 -11.44 13.71
N TRP A 165 1.76 -10.79 13.04
CA TRP A 165 1.98 -10.24 11.71
C TRP A 165 3.07 -9.15 11.79
N GLN A 166 2.98 -8.16 12.67
CA GLN A 166 3.95 -7.06 12.69
C GLN A 166 5.42 -7.49 12.88
N GLY A 167 5.67 -8.52 13.70
CA GLY A 167 7.02 -8.95 14.08
C GLY A 167 7.99 -9.20 12.92
N SER A 168 7.52 -9.76 11.79
CA SER A 168 8.39 -9.97 10.63
C SER A 168 8.31 -8.86 9.57
N PHE A 169 7.22 -8.07 9.53
CA PHE A 169 6.96 -7.14 8.43
C PHE A 169 8.10 -6.14 8.20
N VAL A 170 8.46 -5.42 9.26
CA VAL A 170 9.41 -4.32 9.18
C VAL A 170 10.81 -4.86 8.79
N MET A 171 11.18 -6.03 9.32
CA MET A 171 12.43 -6.70 8.96
C MET A 171 12.44 -7.18 7.50
N ASP A 172 11.33 -7.77 7.03
CA ASP A 172 11.19 -8.26 5.66
C ASP A 172 11.27 -7.09 4.67
N MET A 173 10.64 -5.96 4.98
CA MET A 173 10.70 -4.76 4.15
C MET A 173 12.07 -4.08 4.18
N ASP A 174 12.74 -4.04 5.33
CA ASP A 174 14.11 -3.52 5.44
C ASP A 174 15.07 -4.34 4.58
N ARG A 175 14.99 -5.67 4.69
CA ARG A 175 15.74 -6.59 3.83
C ARG A 175 15.41 -6.37 2.36
N PHE A 176 14.13 -6.23 2.00
CA PHE A 176 13.73 -6.02 0.62
C PHE A 176 14.31 -4.71 0.06
N PHE A 177 14.20 -3.63 0.82
CA PHE A 177 14.71 -2.32 0.43
C PHE A 177 16.22 -2.36 0.18
N TRP A 178 17.00 -2.80 1.16
CA TRP A 178 18.47 -2.82 1.04
C TRP A 178 18.97 -3.83 0.00
N ARG A 179 18.30 -4.97 -0.18
CA ARG A 179 18.75 -6.03 -1.09
C ARG A 179 18.31 -5.83 -2.54
N PHE A 180 17.17 -5.19 -2.78
CA PHE A 180 16.59 -5.13 -4.13
C PHE A 180 16.32 -3.70 -4.61
N ILE A 181 15.98 -2.76 -3.73
CA ILE A 181 15.72 -1.37 -4.14
C ILE A 181 17.01 -0.58 -4.22
N VAL A 182 17.81 -0.58 -3.14
CA VAL A 182 19.07 0.20 -3.07
C VAL A 182 20.04 -0.15 -4.21
N PRO A 183 20.29 -1.42 -4.56
CA PRO A 183 21.21 -1.73 -5.66
C PRO A 183 20.74 -1.18 -6.99
N VAL A 184 19.42 -1.19 -7.26
CA VAL A 184 18.87 -0.61 -8.49
C VAL A 184 18.99 0.91 -8.47
N LEU A 185 18.69 1.56 -7.35
CA LEU A 185 18.81 3.02 -7.21
C LEU A 185 20.25 3.51 -7.35
N VAL A 186 21.21 2.78 -6.79
CA VAL A 186 22.64 3.13 -6.82
C VAL A 186 23.28 2.80 -8.17
N SER A 187 23.04 1.60 -8.69
CA SER A 187 23.69 1.17 -9.94
C SER A 187 23.03 1.74 -11.20
N ARG A 188 21.77 2.18 -11.10
CA ARG A 188 20.89 2.49 -12.24
C ARG A 188 20.82 1.36 -13.29
N ALA A 189 21.21 0.14 -12.91
CA ALA A 189 21.30 -1.01 -13.78
C ALA A 189 20.35 -2.11 -13.27
N PHE A 190 19.46 -2.55 -14.16
CA PHE A 190 18.62 -3.72 -13.92
C PHE A 190 19.35 -4.97 -14.40
N LYS A 191 19.55 -5.96 -13.52
CA LYS A 191 19.90 -7.32 -13.94
C LYS A 191 18.61 -8.09 -14.20
N ASN A 192 18.22 -8.22 -15.46
CA ASN A 192 17.14 -9.12 -15.86
C ASN A 192 17.66 -10.58 -15.85
N ASN A 193 16.77 -11.57 -15.77
CA ASN A 193 17.07 -13.02 -15.76
C ASN A 193 17.85 -13.54 -16.99
N GLN A 194 18.31 -12.68 -17.89
CA GLN A 194 19.05 -13.00 -19.12
C GLN A 194 20.52 -12.55 -19.09
N GLY A 195 21.05 -12.10 -17.95
CA GLY A 195 22.47 -11.73 -17.82
C GLY A 195 22.86 -10.41 -18.52
N ALA A 196 21.96 -9.77 -19.26
CA ALA A 196 22.19 -8.47 -19.86
C ALA A 196 22.17 -7.36 -18.79
N VAL A 197 23.33 -6.74 -18.56
CA VAL A 197 23.49 -5.52 -17.77
C VAL A 197 23.17 -4.34 -18.69
N HIS A 198 22.00 -3.72 -18.56
CA HIS A 198 21.80 -2.40 -19.15
C HIS A 198 22.63 -1.38 -18.33
N GLN A 199 23.65 -0.79 -18.95
CA GLN A 199 24.40 0.37 -18.44
C GLN A 199 23.55 1.66 -18.49
N PRO A 200 23.91 2.69 -17.71
CA PRO A 200 22.99 3.36 -16.81
C PRO A 200 22.04 4.31 -17.53
N TYR A 201 20.77 4.29 -17.10
CA TYR A 201 19.84 5.37 -17.39
C TYR A 201 20.46 6.71 -16.94
N GLY A 202 20.53 7.67 -17.87
CA GLY A 202 20.90 9.05 -17.56
C GLY A 202 19.99 9.66 -16.51
N CYS A 203 20.36 10.83 -15.98
CA CYS A 203 19.46 11.57 -15.10
C CYS A 203 18.08 11.75 -15.79
N PRO A 204 16.94 11.34 -15.20
CA PRO A 204 15.64 11.42 -15.88
C PRO A 204 15.17 12.87 -16.15
N TYR A 205 15.89 13.87 -15.63
CA TYR A 205 15.62 15.29 -15.87
C TYR A 205 16.62 15.97 -16.81
N CYS A 206 17.84 15.44 -16.96
CA CYS A 206 18.89 16.11 -17.76
C CYS A 206 19.75 15.18 -18.63
N GLY A 207 19.45 13.89 -18.72
CA GLY A 207 20.06 12.97 -19.68
C GLY A 207 21.51 12.52 -19.43
N GLU A 208 22.26 13.17 -18.55
CA GLU A 208 23.71 12.92 -18.41
C GLU A 208 24.11 11.57 -17.76
N PRO A 209 25.21 10.91 -18.20
CA PRO A 209 25.69 9.63 -17.68
C PRO A 209 26.41 9.75 -16.33
N SER A 210 26.17 8.81 -15.41
CA SER A 210 26.65 8.86 -14.02
C SER A 210 28.01 8.18 -13.80
N HIS A 211 29.12 8.79 -14.22
CA HIS A 211 30.46 8.21 -13.99
C HIS A 211 31.23 8.78 -12.79
N ARG A 212 30.65 9.63 -11.93
CA ARG A 212 31.39 10.22 -10.79
C ARG A 212 30.56 10.37 -9.52
N VAL A 213 30.49 9.33 -8.69
CA VAL A 213 30.34 9.48 -7.23
C VAL A 213 30.92 8.26 -6.50
N PRO A 214 31.98 8.43 -5.68
CA PRO A 214 32.52 7.36 -4.84
C PRO A 214 31.67 7.16 -3.58
N PHE A 215 31.66 5.92 -3.09
CA PHE A 215 31.04 5.42 -1.86
C PHE A 215 30.96 6.44 -0.71
N CYS A 216 29.77 6.62 -0.12
CA CYS A 216 29.65 7.11 1.24
C CYS A 216 28.38 6.55 1.91
N TRP A 217 28.56 6.04 3.11
CA TRP A 217 27.56 5.50 4.01
C TRP A 217 26.75 6.65 4.66
N TYR A 218 25.48 6.39 4.99
CA TYR A 218 24.48 7.32 5.58
C TYR A 218 23.69 8.26 4.62
N TRP A 219 22.37 8.01 4.61
CA TRP A 219 21.16 8.68 4.10
C TRP A 219 21.12 10.12 3.47
N PHE A 220 20.32 10.25 2.39
CA PHE A 220 19.71 11.45 1.72
C PHE A 220 20.62 12.53 1.06
N PRO A 221 20.10 13.33 0.09
CA PRO A 221 19.72 13.01 -1.28
C PRO A 221 20.91 13.18 -2.26
N LEU A 222 21.12 12.22 -3.17
CA LEU A 222 22.11 12.38 -4.24
C LEU A 222 21.64 13.44 -5.24
N ARG A 223 22.07 14.69 -5.05
CA ARG A 223 21.81 15.82 -5.96
C ARG A 223 22.70 15.70 -7.19
N CYS A 224 22.09 15.66 -8.38
CA CYS A 224 22.81 15.86 -9.64
C CYS A 224 23.36 17.30 -9.67
N ARG A 225 24.67 17.46 -9.96
CA ARG A 225 25.37 18.76 -9.97
C ARG A 225 24.78 19.76 -10.98
N ASN A 226 24.18 19.28 -12.07
CA ASN A 226 23.53 20.12 -13.10
C ASN A 226 22.10 20.57 -12.74
N CYS A 227 21.31 19.78 -12.01
CA CYS A 227 19.96 20.19 -11.59
C CYS A 227 19.97 21.37 -10.59
N LYS A 228 21.12 21.66 -9.97
CA LYS A 228 21.32 22.84 -9.12
C LYS A 228 21.18 24.16 -9.89
N GLN A 229 21.47 24.17 -11.19
CA GLN A 229 21.35 25.37 -12.04
C GLN A 229 19.90 25.61 -12.51
N LEU A 230 19.02 24.60 -12.43
CA LEU A 230 17.64 24.66 -12.93
C LEU A 230 16.59 24.82 -11.81
N GLY A 231 16.99 25.00 -10.55
CA GLY A 231 16.08 25.33 -9.45
C GLY A 231 15.09 24.22 -9.02
N HIS A 232 15.21 22.99 -9.53
CA HIS A 232 14.25 21.92 -9.22
C HIS A 232 14.62 21.11 -7.97
N ASN A 233 13.76 21.14 -6.95
CA ASN A 233 13.78 20.23 -5.80
C ASN A 233 13.10 18.90 -6.17
N VAL A 234 13.88 17.85 -6.46
CA VAL A 234 13.33 16.51 -6.71
C VAL A 234 13.62 15.62 -5.52
N THR A 235 12.56 15.31 -4.76
CA THR A 235 12.56 14.29 -3.71
C THR A 235 12.08 12.97 -4.32
N VAL A 236 12.95 11.97 -4.39
CA VAL A 236 12.58 10.63 -4.89
C VAL A 236 11.77 9.92 -3.79
N PHE A 237 10.45 10.02 -3.87
CA PHE A 237 9.54 9.19 -3.09
C PHE A 237 9.21 7.95 -3.92
N THR A 238 9.69 6.77 -3.50
CA THR A 238 9.10 5.54 -3.99
C THR A 238 7.74 5.41 -3.34
N LYS A 239 6.71 5.92 -4.03
CA LYS A 239 5.32 5.60 -3.76
C LYS A 239 5.27 4.09 -3.53
N CYS A 240 4.72 3.64 -2.41
CA CYS A 240 4.38 2.25 -2.24
C CYS A 240 3.00 2.11 -2.91
N PRO A 241 2.90 1.77 -4.22
CA PRO A 241 1.60 1.57 -4.81
C PRO A 241 0.86 0.53 -3.98
N LYS A 242 -0.49 0.63 -3.92
CA LYS A 242 -1.40 -0.35 -3.29
C LYS A 242 -1.09 -1.83 -3.69
N SER A 243 -0.17 -2.08 -4.64
CA SER A 243 0.35 -3.35 -5.12
C SER A 243 1.61 -3.92 -4.41
N VAL A 244 2.35 -3.19 -3.56
CA VAL A 244 3.57 -3.72 -2.90
C VAL A 244 3.22 -4.72 -1.77
N LEU A 245 2.02 -4.61 -1.20
CA LEU A 245 1.58 -5.39 -0.03
C LEU A 245 1.22 -6.85 -0.36
N ALA A 246 1.22 -7.22 -1.65
CA ALA A 246 0.99 -8.59 -2.11
C ALA A 246 2.15 -9.58 -1.82
N TYR A 247 3.28 -9.12 -1.28
CA TYR A 247 4.52 -9.92 -1.20
C TYR A 247 4.76 -10.70 0.10
N ARG A 248 4.02 -10.41 1.17
CA ARG A 248 4.19 -11.13 2.43
C ARG A 248 3.73 -12.60 2.39
N ASN A 249 2.86 -12.95 1.45
CA ASN A 249 2.43 -14.33 1.25
C ASN A 249 3.43 -15.20 0.45
N LYS A 250 4.69 -14.77 0.28
CA LYS A 250 5.66 -15.40 -0.63
C LYS A 250 7.10 -15.55 -0.10
N PHE A 251 7.37 -15.11 1.13
CA PHE A 251 8.62 -15.38 1.86
C PHE A 251 8.33 -16.24 3.10
#